data_AF-A0A1I5BCP0-F1
#
_entry.id   AF-A0A1I5BCP0-F1
#
_cell.length_a   1.000
_cell.length_b   1.000
_cell.length_c   1.000
_cell.angle_alpha   90.00
_cell.angle_beta   90.00
_cell.angle_gamma   90.00
#
_symmetry.space_group_name_H-M   'P 1'
#
loop_
_entity.id
_entity.type
_entity.pdbx_description
1 polymer ?
#
loop_
_entity_poly.entity_id
_entity_poly.type
_entity_poly.pdbx_seq_one_letter_code
_entity_poly.pdbx_strand_id
1 'polypeptide(L)'
;MPAVQMLGYSVNGKEDDIIPFSLLTKPGTIQPFSLTYDGKAVVVNLGGEAKQFPLRTKEPVVRLICSTGEFLFTDITIISSR
;
A
#
# COMPACT_ATOMS: atom_id res chain seq x y z
N MET A 1 18.04 3.22 -13.54
CA MET A 1 18.08 2.59 -12.20
C MET A 1 16.66 2.18 -11.84
N PRO A 2 16.42 1.01 -11.21
CA PRO A 2 15.09 0.64 -10.76
C PRO A 2 14.65 1.54 -9.59
N ALA A 3 13.37 1.93 -9.57
CA ALA A 3 12.80 2.67 -8.46
C ALA A 3 12.27 1.69 -7.40
N VAL A 4 12.31 2.04 -6.11
CA VAL A 4 11.80 1.22 -5.00
C VAL A 4 10.68 1.98 -4.30
N GLN A 5 9.47 1.45 -4.38
CA GLN A 5 8.36 1.91 -3.55
C GLN A 5 8.38 1.14 -2.22
N MET A 6 8.08 1.77 -1.09
CA MET A 6 7.86 1.07 0.18
C MET A 6 6.44 1.31 0.67
N LEU A 7 5.72 0.23 0.99
CA LEU A 7 4.46 0.28 1.72
C LEU A 7 4.71 -0.21 3.14
N GLY A 8 4.29 0.56 4.13
CA GLY A 8 4.32 0.19 5.55
C GLY A 8 2.91 0.17 6.14
N TYR A 9 2.70 -0.62 7.19
CA TYR A 9 1.47 -0.59 7.97
C TYR A 9 1.80 -0.30 9.44
N SER A 10 0.84 0.25 10.18
CA SER A 10 0.95 0.48 11.63
C SER A 10 -0.36 0.07 12.27
N VAL A 11 -0.29 -0.67 13.38
CA VAL A 11 -1.46 -1.05 14.16
C VAL A 11 -1.39 -0.33 15.51
N ASN A 12 -2.44 0.43 15.84
CA ASN A 12 -2.60 1.09 17.15
C ASN A 12 -1.45 2.02 17.60
N GLY A 13 -0.71 2.62 16.66
CA GLY A 13 0.31 3.62 16.97
C GLY A 13 1.58 3.08 17.63
N LYS A 14 1.72 1.75 17.76
CA LYS A 14 3.02 1.13 17.97
C LYS A 14 3.66 0.92 16.61
N GLU A 15 4.92 1.32 16.47
CA GLU A 15 5.79 1.00 15.33
C GLU A 15 6.02 -0.51 15.32
N ASP A 16 5.01 -1.27 14.89
CA ASP A 16 5.21 -2.68 14.55
C ASP A 16 5.73 -2.74 13.11
N ASP A 17 6.82 -3.50 12.97
CA ASP A 17 7.50 -3.93 11.75
C ASP A 17 7.00 -3.32 10.43
N ILE A 18 7.75 -2.35 9.93
CA ILE A 18 7.66 -1.94 8.52
C ILE A 18 8.16 -3.12 7.70
N ILE A 19 7.25 -3.92 7.14
CA ILE A 19 7.60 -4.90 6.12
C ILE A 19 7.71 -4.13 4.79
N PRO A 20 8.92 -3.87 4.26
CA PRO A 20 9.05 -3.17 3.00
C PRO A 20 8.39 -4.01 1.91
N PHE A 21 7.44 -3.39 1.21
CA PHE A 21 6.93 -3.92 -0.05
C PHE A 21 7.65 -3.20 -1.19
N SER A 22 8.81 -3.73 -1.56
CA SER A 22 9.66 -3.17 -2.61
C SER A 22 9.28 -3.72 -3.98
N LEU A 23 8.83 -2.85 -4.87
CA LEU A 23 8.68 -3.17 -6.29
C LEU A 23 9.87 -2.62 -7.06
N LEU A 24 10.54 -3.46 -7.88
CA LEU A 24 11.56 -3.00 -8.82
C LEU A 24 10.88 -2.69 -10.17
N THR A 25 10.82 -1.41 -10.53
CA THR A 25 10.17 -0.98 -11.77
C THR A 25 11.13 -0.23 -12.67
N LYS A 26 10.85 -0.25 -13.98
CA LYS A 26 11.50 0.68 -14.90
C LYS A 26 10.85 2.07 -14.74
N PRO A 27 11.64 3.16 -14.66
CA PRO A 27 11.09 4.51 -14.63
C PRO A 27 10.13 4.75 -15.80
N GLY A 28 9.02 5.45 -15.54
CA GLY A 28 7.98 5.74 -16.53
C GLY A 28 7.01 4.58 -16.81
N THR A 29 7.13 3.43 -16.13
CA THR A 29 6.12 2.36 -16.24
C THR A 29 4.99 2.56 -15.23
N ILE A 30 3.76 2.49 -15.70
CA ILE A 30 2.57 2.45 -14.84
C ILE A 30 2.51 1.08 -14.18
N GLN A 31 2.33 1.07 -12.86
CA GLN A 31 2.17 -0.15 -12.09
C GLN A 31 0.80 -0.16 -11.44
N PRO A 32 -0.03 -1.18 -11.71
CA PRO A 32 -1.31 -1.31 -11.05
C PRO A 32 -1.07 -1.55 -9.55
N PHE A 33 -1.85 -0.87 -8.71
CA PHE A 33 -1.85 -1.10 -7.28
C PHE A 33 -3.27 -1.15 -6.72
N SER A 34 -3.48 -1.94 -5.68
CA SER A 34 -4.71 -1.94 -4.89
C SER A 34 -4.42 -2.22 -3.42
N LEU A 35 -5.25 -1.65 -2.55
CA LEU A 35 -5.25 -1.90 -1.11
C LEU A 35 -6.70 -2.17 -0.69
N THR A 36 -6.95 -3.33 -0.11
CA THR A 36 -8.29 -3.77 0.31
C THR A 36 -8.26 -4.19 1.78
N TYR A 37 -9.27 -3.83 2.55
CA TYR A 37 -9.45 -4.28 3.94
C TYR A 37 -10.82 -4.95 4.10
N ASP A 38 -10.84 -6.19 4.60
CA ASP A 38 -12.05 -7.00 4.76
C ASP A 38 -12.59 -7.05 6.21
N GLY A 39 -12.02 -6.24 7.11
CA GLY A 39 -12.33 -6.27 8.55
C GLY A 39 -11.43 -7.21 9.37
N LYS A 40 -10.59 -8.01 8.72
CA LYS A 40 -9.65 -8.96 9.36
C LYS A 40 -8.22 -8.82 8.86
N ALA A 41 -8.04 -8.46 7.59
CA ALA A 41 -6.75 -8.34 6.94
C ALA A 41 -6.76 -7.25 5.88
N VAL A 42 -5.59 -6.63 5.70
CA VAL A 42 -5.29 -5.78 4.57
C VAL A 42 -4.60 -6.63 3.50
N VAL A 43 -5.07 -6.55 2.26
CA VAL A 43 -4.41 -7.12 1.08
C VAL A 43 -3.90 -5.98 0.22
N VAL A 44 -2.61 -6.02 -0.09
CA VAL A 44 -1.94 -5.10 -0.99
C VAL A 44 -1.58 -5.87 -2.25
N ASN A 45 -1.98 -5.37 -3.41
CA ASN A 45 -1.45 -5.80 -4.70
C ASN A 45 -0.64 -4.65 -5.29
N LEU A 46 0.57 -4.92 -5.78
CA LEU A 46 1.37 -3.92 -6.48
C LEU A 46 2.28 -4.63 -7.49
N GLY A 47 2.20 -4.23 -8.76
CA GLY A 47 3.05 -4.77 -9.83
C GLY A 47 2.88 -6.28 -10.07
N GLY A 48 1.72 -6.85 -9.73
CA GLY A 48 1.44 -8.28 -9.86
C GLY A 48 1.81 -9.12 -8.63
N GLU A 49 2.47 -8.54 -7.64
CA GLU A 49 2.74 -9.20 -6.36
C GLU A 49 1.65 -8.85 -5.33
N ALA A 50 1.28 -9.82 -4.50
CA ALA A 50 0.29 -9.65 -3.45
C ALA A 50 0.91 -9.93 -2.07
N LYS A 51 0.63 -9.08 -1.08
CA LYS A 51 0.91 -9.33 0.33
C LYS A 51 -0.35 -9.13 1.17
N GLN A 52 -0.49 -9.95 2.20
CA GLN A 52 -1.58 -9.90 3.14
C GLN A 52 -1.04 -9.64 4.54
N PHE A 53 -1.69 -8.74 5.27
CA PHE A 53 -1.34 -8.34 6.62
C PHE A 53 -2.57 -8.49 7.52
N PRO A 54 -2.51 -9.28 8.61
CA PRO A 54 -3.61 -9.31 9.56
C PRO A 54 -3.75 -7.94 10.23
N LEU A 55 -4.97 -7.39 10.22
CA LEU A 55 -5.29 -6.13 10.86
C LEU A 55 -6.62 -6.28 11.58
N ARG A 56 -6.62 -6.09 12.91
CA ARG A 56 -7.84 -6.02 13.71
C ARG A 56 -8.01 -4.61 14.23
N THR A 57 -8.82 -3.82 13.54
CA THR A 57 -9.22 -2.47 13.97
C THR A 57 -10.71 -2.24 13.76
N LYS A 58 -11.33 -1.50 14.68
CA LYS A 58 -12.73 -1.07 14.58
C LYS A 58 -12.90 0.16 13.69
N GLU A 59 -11.83 0.94 13.52
CA GLU A 59 -11.82 2.19 12.76
C GLU A 59 -10.59 2.18 11.84
N PRO A 60 -10.68 1.56 10.64
CA PRO A 60 -9.58 1.53 9.70
C PRO A 60 -9.36 2.92 9.10
N VAL A 61 -8.15 3.45 9.25
CA VAL A 61 -7.73 4.69 8.58
C VAL A 61 -6.75 4.33 7.46
N VAL A 62 -7.07 4.75 6.23
CA VAL A 62 -6.17 4.60 5.08
C VAL A 62 -5.47 5.93 4.84
N ARG A 63 -4.13 5.91 4.79
CA ARG A 63 -3.31 7.10 4.50
C ARG A 63 -2.36 6.80 3.35
N LEU A 64 -2.50 7.55 2.26
CA LEU A 64 -1.55 7.55 1.15
C LEU A 64 -0.56 8.70 1.35
N ILE A 65 0.73 8.38 1.52
CA ILE A 65 1.80 9.37 1.66
C ILE A 65 2.64 9.33 0.39
N CYS A 66 2.72 10.46 -0.31
CA CYS A 66 3.55 10.60 -1.50
C CYS A 66 4.85 11.32 -1.11
N SER A 67 5.99 10.62 -1.08
CA SER A 67 7.29 11.26 -0.82
C SER A 67 7.89 11.79 -2.13
N THR A 68 7.59 13.06 -2.42
CA THR A 68 8.45 14.06 -3.08
C THR A 68 9.30 13.73 -4.33
N GLY A 69 8.87 12.85 -5.25
CA GLY A 69 9.29 13.01 -6.66
C GLY A 69 9.51 11.77 -7.52
N GLU A 70 9.58 10.57 -6.96
CA GLU A 70 9.86 9.36 -7.75
C GLU A 70 8.61 8.66 -8.30
N PHE A 71 7.44 8.90 -7.70
CA PHE A 71 6.20 8.21 -8.05
C PHE A 71 5.04 9.19 -8.15
N LEU A 72 4.26 9.04 -9.22
CA LEU A 72 2.99 9.73 -9.43
C LEU A 72 1.87 8.70 -9.32
N PHE A 73 0.92 8.93 -8.42
CA PHE A 73 -0.32 8.18 -8.38
C PHE A 73 -1.34 8.86 -9.29
N THR A 74 -1.96 8.10 -10.18
CA THR A 74 -3.05 8.57 -11.05
C THR A 74 -4.28 7.69 -10.86
N ASP A 75 -5.46 8.19 -11.26
CA ASP A 75 -6.70 7.42 -11.35
C ASP A 75 -7.13 6.73 -10.03
N ILE A 76 -6.84 7.37 -8.89
CA ILE A 76 -7.13 6.83 -7.56
C ILE A 76 -8.64 6.79 -7.34
N THR A 77 -9.16 5.58 -7.08
CA THR A 77 -10.53 5.36 -6.64
C THR A 77 -10.54 4.77 -5.23
N ILE A 78 -11.24 5.41 -4.30
CA ILE A 78 -11.45 4.90 -2.94
C ILE A 78 -12.91 4.49 -2.81
N ILE A 79 -13.14 3.19 -2.61
CA ILE A 79 -14.48 2.61 -2.50
C ILE A 79 -14.65 2.05 -1.09
N SER A 80 -15.71 2.47 -0.41
CA SER A 80 -16.17 1.79 0.81
C SER A 80 -17.12 0.68 0.39
N SER A 81 -16.76 -0.58 0.62
CA SER A 81 -17.72 -1.67 0.61
C SER A 81 -18.59 -1.54 1.86
N ARG A 82 -19.82 -1.04 1.67
CA ARG A 82 -20.88 -1.18 2.68
C ARG A 82 -21.29 -2.63 2.79
#